data_AF-A0A1F4ZZM0-F1
#
_entry.id   AF-A0A1F4ZZM0-F1
#
_cell.length_a   1.000
_cell.length_b   1.000
_cell.length_c   1.000
_cell.angle_alpha   90.00
_cell.angle_beta   90.00
_cell.angle_gamma   90.00
#
_symmetry.space_group_name_H-M   'P 1'
#
loop_
_entity.id
_entity.type
_entity.pdbx_description
1 polymer ?
#
loop_
_entity_poly.entity_id
_entity_poly.type
_entity_poly.pdbx_seq_one_letter_code
_entity_poly.pdbx_strand_id
1 'polypeptide(L)'
;MQVSLLKNIVLVLLFLCLIWILRIVIKRELENLVRAALIFLLLGGVFYYLQTTESETLTFADISAQIKDKFFPEKAPDYVYHREESRAGRNNYVRYYFEIPGPKLSLDFDPKTQYFHIKDVYSVNRILEYLELPKVKVAVRELASLTGSRNDLTLYRWEDYPLGILTVERGICQDRDKLESYQCIVSIMIVRR
;
A
#
# COMPACT_ATOMS: atom_id res chain seq x y z
N MET A 1 -2.34 -7.70 -15.13
CA MET A 1 -2.45 -7.77 -16.61
C MET A 1 -1.08 -7.44 -17.19
N GLN A 2 -0.63 -8.11 -18.26
CA GLN A 2 0.69 -7.79 -18.84
C GLN A 2 0.69 -6.35 -19.37
N VAL A 3 1.72 -5.57 -19.01
CA VAL A 3 1.82 -4.14 -19.36
C VAL A 3 1.91 -3.96 -20.88
N SER A 4 2.51 -4.93 -21.58
CA SER A 4 2.55 -4.99 -23.05
C SER A 4 1.16 -5.05 -23.69
N LEU A 5 0.26 -5.88 -23.16
CA LEU A 5 -1.13 -5.98 -23.63
C LEU A 5 -1.89 -4.67 -23.38
N LEU A 6 -1.73 -4.08 -22.19
CA LEU A 6 -2.39 -2.81 -21.86
C LEU A 6 -1.91 -1.66 -22.74
N LYS A 7 -0.60 -1.57 -22.99
CA LYS A 7 0.00 -0.58 -23.90
C LYS A 7 -0.57 -0.72 -25.32
N ASN A 8 -0.72 -1.94 -25.81
CA ASN A 8 -1.31 -2.20 -27.13
C ASN A 8 -2.78 -1.80 -27.20
N ILE A 9 -3.58 -2.10 -26.17
CA ILE A 9 -4.99 -1.70 -26.11
C ILE A 9 -5.13 -0.17 -26.11
N VAL A 10 -4.35 0.53 -25.28
CA VAL A 10 -4.37 2.01 -25.21
C VAL A 10 -3.92 2.62 -26.54
N LEU A 11 -2.94 2.02 -27.23
CA LEU A 11 -2.48 2.49 -28.54
C LEU A 11 -3.56 2.34 -29.62
N VAL A 12 -4.30 1.22 -29.63
CA VAL A 12 -5.45 1.04 -30.55
C VAL A 12 -6.55 2.07 -30.25
N LEU A 13 -6.85 2.34 -28.98
CA LEU A 13 -7.81 3.37 -28.58
C LEU A 13 -7.38 4.77 -29.02
N LEU A 14 -6.09 5.12 -28.87
CA LEU A 14 -5.54 6.38 -29.37
C LEU A 14 -5.70 6.52 -30.89
N PHE A 15 -5.45 5.43 -31.64
CA PHE A 15 -5.62 5.41 -33.09
C PHE A 15 -7.10 5.63 -33.50
N LEU A 16 -8.04 4.95 -32.83
CA LEU A 16 -9.47 5.17 -33.05
C LEU A 16 -9.91 6.59 -32.69
N CYS A 17 -9.36 7.16 -31.62
CA CYS A 17 -9.60 8.56 -31.25
C CYS A 17 -9.10 9.53 -32.33
N LEU A 18 -7.95 9.26 -32.92
CA LEU A 18 -7.38 10.08 -33.98
C LEU A 18 -8.26 10.06 -35.25
N ILE A 19 -8.79 8.89 -35.62
CA ILE A 19 -9.78 8.76 -36.70
C ILE A 19 -11.06 9.55 -36.37
N TRP A 20 -11.51 9.51 -35.12
CA TRP A 20 -12.71 10.22 -34.69
C TRP A 20 -12.52 11.74 -34.73
N ILE A 21 -11.37 12.25 -34.28
CA ILE A 21 -10.99 13.67 -34.40
C ILE A 21 -10.95 14.09 -35.86
N LEU A 22 -10.32 13.30 -36.74
CA LEU A 22 -10.27 13.58 -38.18
C LEU A 22 -11.68 13.71 -38.77
N ARG A 23 -12.60 12.80 -38.40
CA ARG A 23 -14.01 12.85 -38.83
C ARG A 23 -14.71 14.11 -38.36
N ILE A 24 -14.50 14.54 -37.11
CA ILE A 24 -15.09 15.75 -36.53
C ILE A 24 -14.58 17.02 -37.24
N VAL A 25 -13.28 17.07 -37.53
CA VAL A 25 -12.64 18.18 -38.26
C VAL A 25 -13.21 18.31 -39.66
N ILE A 26 -13.37 17.19 -40.38
CA ILE A 26 -13.99 17.18 -41.72
C ILE A 26 -15.44 17.68 -41.68
N LYS A 27 -16.20 17.29 -40.64
CA LYS A 27 -17.60 17.70 -40.45
C LYS A 27 -17.79 19.11 -39.88
N ARG A 28 -16.71 19.79 -39.47
CA ARG A 28 -16.72 21.13 -38.84
C ARG A 28 -17.59 21.23 -37.57
N GLU A 29 -17.70 20.16 -36.80
CA GLU A 29 -18.44 20.16 -35.53
C GLU A 29 -17.53 20.61 -34.36
N LEU A 30 -17.39 21.93 -34.17
CA LEU A 30 -16.48 22.50 -33.16
C LEU A 30 -16.80 22.08 -31.71
N GLU A 31 -18.07 21.82 -31.40
CA GLU A 31 -18.50 21.41 -30.05
C GLU A 31 -17.98 20.01 -29.66
N ASN A 32 -17.90 19.10 -30.63
CA ASN A 32 -17.39 17.75 -30.43
C ASN A 32 -15.85 17.69 -30.46
N LEU A 33 -15.19 18.70 -31.04
CA LEU A 33 -13.74 18.76 -31.16
C LEU A 33 -13.06 18.91 -29.80
N VAL A 34 -13.62 19.74 -28.91
CA VAL A 34 -13.07 19.94 -27.54
C VAL A 34 -13.19 18.65 -26.72
N ARG A 35 -14.32 17.94 -26.80
CA ARG A 35 -14.53 16.65 -26.11
C ARG A 35 -13.56 15.59 -26.62
N ALA A 36 -13.38 15.49 -27.93
CA ALA A 36 -12.45 14.54 -28.53
C ALA A 36 -10.98 14.87 -28.18
N ALA A 37 -10.61 16.15 -28.14
CA ALA A 37 -9.28 16.59 -27.73
C ALA A 37 -8.99 16.26 -26.24
N LEU A 38 -9.96 16.43 -25.35
CA LEU A 38 -9.82 16.06 -23.94
C LEU A 38 -9.63 14.55 -23.75
N ILE A 39 -10.42 13.74 -24.46
CA ILE A 39 -10.28 12.27 -24.40
C ILE A 39 -8.91 11.84 -24.95
N PHE A 40 -8.45 12.47 -26.02
CA PHE A 40 -7.13 12.20 -26.59
C PHE A 40 -5.99 12.57 -25.62
N LEU A 41 -6.08 13.74 -24.97
CA LEU A 41 -5.12 14.15 -23.94
C LEU A 41 -5.10 13.19 -22.75
N LEU A 42 -6.27 12.73 -22.31
CA LEU A 42 -6.39 11.78 -21.20
C LEU A 42 -5.76 10.43 -21.56
N LEU A 43 -6.11 9.88 -22.73
CA LEU A 43 -5.51 8.64 -23.24
C LEU A 43 -4.00 8.78 -23.47
N GLY A 44 -3.55 9.93 -23.95
CA GLY A 44 -2.13 10.24 -24.14
C GLY A 44 -1.37 10.29 -22.82
N GLY A 45 -1.95 10.89 -21.77
CA GLY A 45 -1.39 10.89 -20.43
C GLY A 45 -1.27 9.48 -19.83
N VAL A 46 -2.30 8.65 -20.02
CA VAL A 46 -2.27 7.24 -19.61
C VAL A 46 -1.19 6.47 -20.38
N PHE A 47 -1.07 6.68 -21.69
CA PHE A 47 -0.04 6.04 -22.50
C PHE A 47 1.38 6.45 -22.09
N TYR A 48 1.60 7.74 -21.84
CA TYR A 48 2.87 8.26 -21.35
C TYR A 48 3.24 7.65 -20.00
N TYR A 49 2.27 7.56 -19.08
CA TYR A 49 2.46 6.90 -17.78
C TYR A 49 2.88 5.44 -17.93
N LEU A 50 2.19 4.68 -18.78
CA LEU A 50 2.50 3.27 -19.09
C LEU A 50 3.86 3.11 -19.77
N GLN A 51 4.34 4.12 -20.50
CA GLN A 51 5.67 4.09 -21.11
C GLN A 51 6.80 4.33 -20.10
N THR A 52 6.54 5.13 -19.07
CA THR A 52 7.50 5.40 -17.98
C THR A 52 7.56 4.33 -16.89
N THR A 53 6.66 3.33 -16.90
CA THR A 53 6.63 2.26 -15.89
C THR A 53 7.41 1.02 -16.38
N GLU A 54 8.49 0.66 -15.69
CA GLU A 54 9.32 -0.52 -16.02
C GLU A 54 8.78 -1.86 -15.47
N SER A 55 7.63 -1.85 -14.78
CA SER A 55 7.08 -3.04 -14.13
C SER A 55 6.46 -4.04 -15.14
N GLU A 56 6.83 -5.32 -15.06
CA GLU A 56 6.31 -6.39 -15.95
C GLU A 56 4.83 -6.75 -15.70
N THR A 57 4.30 -6.43 -14.51
CA THR A 57 2.92 -6.73 -14.12
C THR A 57 2.28 -5.55 -13.39
N LEU A 58 1.21 -4.99 -13.96
CA LEU A 58 0.36 -4.02 -13.27
C LEU A 58 -0.85 -4.74 -12.68
N THR A 59 -0.98 -4.67 -11.36
CA THR A 59 -2.16 -5.08 -10.61
C THR A 59 -2.98 -3.83 -10.29
N PHE A 60 -4.32 -3.92 -10.37
CA PHE A 60 -5.19 -2.78 -10.07
C PHE A 60 -4.98 -2.22 -8.66
N ALA A 61 -4.58 -3.07 -7.70
CA ALA A 61 -4.19 -2.66 -6.36
C ALA A 61 -2.98 -1.71 -6.37
N ASP A 62 -1.94 -2.02 -7.14
CA ASP A 62 -0.71 -1.20 -7.21
C ASP A 62 -0.97 0.16 -7.87
N ILE A 63 -1.86 0.21 -8.88
CA ILE A 63 -2.25 1.47 -9.53
C ILE A 63 -3.02 2.35 -8.53
N SER A 64 -3.94 1.79 -7.76
CA SER A 64 -4.67 2.54 -6.74
C SER A 64 -3.77 3.05 -5.62
N ALA A 65 -2.80 2.24 -5.19
CA ALA A 65 -1.82 2.63 -4.18
C ALA A 65 -0.92 3.78 -4.69
N GLN A 66 -0.43 3.69 -5.93
CA GLN A 66 0.44 4.71 -6.52
C GLN A 66 -0.28 6.04 -6.80
N ILE A 67 -1.54 5.99 -7.25
CA ILE A 67 -2.35 7.19 -7.47
C ILE A 67 -2.65 7.88 -6.13
N LYS A 68 -2.99 7.10 -5.09
CA LYS A 68 -3.25 7.65 -3.75
C LYS A 68 -2.00 8.33 -3.20
N ASP A 69 -0.84 7.71 -3.34
CA ASP A 69 0.43 8.23 -2.82
C ASP A 69 0.89 9.52 -3.55
N LYS A 70 0.74 9.59 -4.89
CA LYS A 70 1.16 10.77 -5.68
C LYS A 70 0.20 11.96 -5.64
N PHE A 71 -1.12 11.72 -5.68
CA PHE A 71 -2.10 12.80 -5.82
C PHE A 71 -2.77 13.22 -4.50
N PHE A 72 -2.80 12.35 -3.50
CA PHE A 72 -3.33 12.63 -2.18
C PHE A 72 -2.34 12.13 -1.13
N PRO A 73 -1.13 12.73 -1.05
CA PRO A 73 -0.17 12.38 -0.02
C PRO A 73 -0.82 12.65 1.33
N GLU A 74 -1.28 11.57 1.96
CA GLU A 74 -1.80 11.59 3.30
C GLU A 74 -0.63 12.09 4.15
N LYS A 75 -0.75 13.28 4.75
CA LYS A 75 0.33 13.93 5.50
C LYS A 75 1.03 12.86 6.34
N ALA A 76 2.35 12.74 6.18
CA ALA A 76 3.15 11.80 6.97
C ALA A 76 2.82 12.10 8.43
N PRO A 77 2.16 11.17 9.15
CA PRO A 77 1.71 11.46 10.49
C PRO A 77 2.98 11.49 11.34
N ASP A 78 3.14 12.54 12.12
CA ASP A 78 4.30 12.67 12.99
C ASP A 78 4.07 11.80 14.23
N TYR A 79 4.40 10.51 14.09
CA TYR A 79 4.23 9.55 15.16
C TYR A 79 5.40 9.66 16.13
N VAL A 80 5.10 9.98 17.40
CA VAL A 80 6.09 9.89 18.46
C VAL A 80 6.39 8.41 18.70
N TYR A 81 7.66 8.02 18.57
CA TYR A 81 8.09 6.66 18.82
C TYR A 81 9.36 6.61 19.66
N HIS A 82 9.52 5.51 20.40
CA HIS A 82 10.69 5.20 21.20
C HIS A 82 11.41 3.99 20.63
N ARG A 83 12.73 4.06 20.56
CA ARG A 83 13.58 3.00 20.06
C ARG A 83 14.34 2.36 21.22
N GLU A 84 14.09 1.07 21.44
CA GLU A 84 14.76 0.25 22.42
C GLU A 84 15.67 -0.76 21.70
N GLU A 85 16.94 -0.83 22.09
CA GLU A 85 17.83 -1.92 21.72
C GLU A 85 18.13 -2.76 22.95
N SER A 86 17.92 -4.07 22.85
CA SER A 86 18.23 -4.98 23.94
C SER A 86 18.54 -6.37 23.40
N ARG A 87 18.83 -7.29 24.31
CA ARG A 87 19.29 -8.64 24.00
C ARG A 87 18.31 -9.65 24.58
N ALA A 88 17.69 -10.45 23.71
CA ALA A 88 16.83 -11.56 24.08
C ALA A 88 17.60 -12.87 23.90
N GLY A 89 18.17 -13.37 24.99
CA GLY A 89 19.02 -14.57 24.95
C GLY A 89 20.30 -14.33 24.15
N ARG A 90 20.49 -15.08 23.05
CA ARG A 90 21.67 -14.90 22.18
C ARG A 90 21.51 -13.78 21.16
N ASN A 91 20.28 -13.42 20.80
CA ASN A 91 19.99 -12.53 19.69
C ASN A 91 19.79 -11.09 20.19
N ASN A 92 20.23 -10.13 19.39
CA ASN A 92 19.95 -8.72 19.62
C ASN A 92 18.63 -8.36 18.93
N TYR A 93 17.81 -7.56 19.59
CA TYR A 93 16.60 -7.04 18.99
C TYR A 93 16.57 -5.52 19.06
N VAL A 94 15.95 -4.92 18.05
CA VAL A 94 15.55 -3.52 18.05
C VAL A 94 14.03 -3.50 18.10
N ARG A 95 13.46 -2.68 18.98
CA ARG A 95 12.03 -2.51 19.06
C ARG A 95 11.68 -1.03 19.01
N TYR A 96 10.68 -0.71 18.21
CA TYR A 96 10.09 0.60 18.05
C TYR A 96 8.71 0.56 18.69
N TYR A 97 8.45 1.43 19.66
CA TYR A 97 7.13 1.55 20.31
C TYR A 97 6.53 2.90 19.97
N PHE A 98 5.24 2.92 19.66
CA PHE A 98 4.54 4.15 19.30
C PHE A 98 3.70 4.67 20.47
N GLU A 99 3.72 5.98 20.68
CA GLU A 99 2.77 6.63 21.57
C GLU A 99 1.39 6.73 20.92
N ILE A 100 0.35 6.91 21.73
CA ILE A 100 -1.03 7.08 21.26
C ILE A 100 -1.24 8.56 20.90
N PRO A 101 -1.80 8.90 19.73
CA PRO A 101 -2.37 8.01 18.70
C PRO A 101 -1.32 7.34 17.82
N GLY A 102 -1.31 6.00 17.83
CA GLY A 102 -0.36 5.19 17.08
C GLY A 102 -0.75 5.00 15.60
N PRO A 103 0.14 4.40 14.80
CA PRO A 103 -0.12 4.16 13.39
C PRO A 103 -1.32 3.28 13.11
N LYS A 104 -2.20 3.72 12.20
CA LYS A 104 -3.37 2.93 11.78
C LYS A 104 -2.93 1.66 11.05
N LEU A 105 -3.49 0.52 11.45
CA LEU A 105 -3.24 -0.78 10.84
C LEU A 105 -4.51 -1.26 10.12
N SER A 106 -4.40 -1.56 8.83
CA SER A 106 -5.52 -2.05 8.02
C SER A 106 -5.61 -3.58 8.12
N LEU A 107 -6.73 -4.06 8.66
CA LEU A 107 -6.96 -5.48 8.94
C LEU A 107 -8.28 -5.95 8.36
N ASP A 108 -8.34 -7.22 8.01
CA ASP A 108 -9.55 -7.92 7.58
C ASP A 108 -9.92 -8.96 8.64
N PHE A 109 -11.18 -9.00 9.04
CA PHE A 109 -11.67 -9.99 9.99
C PHE A 109 -12.11 -11.24 9.25
N ASP A 110 -11.53 -12.39 9.59
CA ASP A 110 -11.97 -13.67 9.04
C ASP A 110 -13.06 -14.29 9.93
N PRO A 111 -14.33 -14.36 9.47
CA PRO A 111 -15.41 -14.94 10.27
C PRO A 111 -15.27 -16.44 10.53
N LYS A 112 -14.48 -17.17 9.73
CA LYS A 112 -14.28 -18.61 9.92
C LYS A 112 -13.28 -18.91 11.02
N THR A 113 -12.18 -18.16 11.06
CA THR A 113 -11.09 -18.39 12.00
C THR A 113 -11.15 -17.45 13.21
N GLN A 114 -12.00 -16.42 13.17
CA GLN A 114 -12.18 -15.38 14.18
C GLN A 114 -10.91 -14.57 14.49
N TYR A 115 -9.98 -14.51 13.54
CA TYR A 115 -8.73 -13.76 13.65
C TYR A 115 -8.72 -12.55 12.71
N PHE A 116 -7.84 -11.58 13.02
CA PHE A 116 -7.63 -10.40 12.18
C PHE A 116 -6.38 -10.57 11.34
N HIS A 117 -6.49 -10.50 10.03
CA HIS A 117 -5.35 -10.68 9.11
C HIS A 117 -4.95 -9.37 8.44
N ILE A 118 -3.65 -9.21 8.20
CA ILE A 118 -3.17 -8.12 7.35
C ILE A 118 -3.50 -8.54 5.92
N LYS A 119 -4.33 -7.74 5.25
CA LYS A 119 -4.72 -7.94 3.85
C LYS A 119 -3.88 -7.10 2.90
N ASP A 120 -3.55 -5.88 3.33
CA ASP A 120 -2.77 -4.93 2.57
C ASP A 120 -1.54 -4.48 3.37
N VAL A 121 -0.36 -4.72 2.78
CA VAL A 121 0.93 -4.33 3.36
C VAL A 121 1.16 -2.83 3.33
N TYR A 122 0.37 -2.05 2.58
CA TYR A 122 0.51 -0.60 2.47
C TYR A 122 0.60 0.09 3.84
N SER A 123 -0.33 -0.24 4.76
CA SER A 123 -0.37 0.35 6.10
C SER A 123 0.91 0.07 6.91
N VAL A 124 1.47 -1.13 6.79
CA VAL A 124 2.72 -1.52 7.45
C VAL A 124 3.92 -0.85 6.77
N ASN A 125 3.99 -0.89 5.44
CA ASN A 125 5.09 -0.36 4.66
C ASN A 125 5.26 1.16 4.80
N ARG A 126 4.16 1.89 4.97
CA ARG A 126 4.21 3.33 5.26
C ARG A 126 4.96 3.62 6.56
N ILE A 127 4.78 2.77 7.57
CA ILE A 127 5.43 2.93 8.87
C ILE A 127 6.87 2.42 8.84
N LEU A 128 7.14 1.34 8.12
CA LEU A 128 8.52 0.90 7.87
C LEU A 128 9.30 2.00 7.14
N GLU A 129 8.72 2.63 6.12
CA GLU A 129 9.34 3.74 5.40
C GLU A 129 9.55 4.97 6.29
N TYR A 130 8.58 5.31 7.16
CA TYR A 130 8.74 6.37 8.17
C TYR A 130 9.89 6.11 9.15
N LEU A 131 10.14 4.83 9.49
CA LEU A 131 11.26 4.41 10.34
C LEU A 131 12.57 4.15 9.55
N GLU A 132 12.60 4.45 8.25
CA GLU A 132 13.74 4.17 7.34
C GLU A 132 14.11 2.68 7.25
N LEU A 133 13.12 1.80 7.37
CA LEU A 133 13.25 0.35 7.33
C LEU A 133 12.81 -0.23 5.96
N PRO A 134 13.39 -1.37 5.52
CA PRO A 134 12.96 -2.04 4.29
C PRO A 134 11.46 -2.38 4.27
N LYS A 135 10.83 -2.28 3.10
CA LYS A 135 9.41 -2.65 2.92
C LYS A 135 9.22 -4.17 2.90
N VAL A 136 8.09 -4.65 3.41
CA VAL A 136 7.63 -6.04 3.26
C VAL A 136 6.88 -6.22 1.95
N LYS A 137 6.99 -7.41 1.37
CA LYS A 137 6.38 -7.73 0.05
C LYS A 137 5.06 -8.48 0.14
N VAL A 138 4.84 -9.22 1.22
CA VAL A 138 3.74 -10.18 1.35
C VAL A 138 2.95 -9.88 2.62
N ALA A 139 1.63 -9.93 2.52
CA ALA A 139 0.74 -9.79 3.66
C ALA A 139 0.72 -11.10 4.48
N VAL A 140 0.58 -10.99 5.80
CA VAL A 140 0.68 -12.14 6.71
C VAL A 140 -0.57 -12.28 7.58
N ARG A 141 -0.85 -13.52 7.98
CA ARG A 141 -1.92 -13.83 8.92
C ARG A 141 -1.49 -13.52 10.34
N GLU A 142 -2.46 -13.42 11.24
CA GLU A 142 -2.18 -13.33 12.67
C GLU A 142 -1.45 -14.60 13.10
N LEU A 143 -0.38 -14.47 13.89
CA LEU A 143 0.49 -15.56 14.25
C LEU A 143 -0.28 -16.65 15.03
N ALA A 144 -1.21 -16.24 15.91
CA ALA A 144 -2.12 -17.16 16.60
C ALA A 144 -2.93 -18.08 15.66
N SER A 145 -3.27 -17.62 14.45
CA SER A 145 -3.98 -18.45 13.46
C SER A 145 -3.11 -19.57 12.88
N LEU A 146 -1.79 -19.43 12.98
CA LEU A 146 -0.80 -20.40 12.51
C LEU A 146 -0.33 -21.31 13.65
N THR A 147 -0.11 -20.75 14.84
CA THR A 147 0.45 -21.47 15.99
C THR A 147 -0.60 -22.10 16.90
N GLY A 148 -1.84 -21.59 16.86
CA GLY A 148 -2.91 -21.96 17.81
C GLY A 148 -2.69 -21.44 19.23
N SER A 149 -1.65 -20.64 19.46
CA SER A 149 -1.30 -20.11 20.78
C SER A 149 -1.99 -18.78 21.06
N ARG A 150 -2.54 -18.64 22.27
CA ARG A 150 -3.11 -17.36 22.73
C ARG A 150 -2.06 -16.27 22.96
N ASN A 151 -0.80 -16.66 23.20
CA ASN A 151 0.29 -15.70 23.41
C ASN A 151 0.70 -15.00 22.10
N ASP A 152 0.30 -15.56 20.96
CA ASP A 152 0.60 -15.02 19.63
C ASP A 152 -0.56 -14.21 19.05
N LEU A 153 -1.57 -13.92 19.88
CA LEU A 153 -2.66 -13.03 19.50
C LEU A 153 -2.08 -11.65 19.20
N THR A 154 -2.66 -10.94 18.23
CA THR A 154 -2.24 -9.58 17.82
C THR A 154 -0.85 -9.48 17.18
N LEU A 155 -0.12 -10.59 17.04
CA LEU A 155 1.22 -10.60 16.45
C LEU A 155 1.18 -10.98 14.97
N TYR A 156 2.02 -10.32 14.18
CA TYR A 156 2.23 -10.57 12.76
C TYR A 156 3.71 -10.71 12.49
N ARG A 157 4.15 -11.80 11.86
CA ARG A 157 5.58 -12.12 11.72
C ARG A 157 5.98 -12.36 10.28
N TRP A 158 7.11 -11.74 9.89
CA TRP A 158 7.82 -12.00 8.65
C TRP A 158 9.18 -12.62 8.98
N GLU A 159 9.33 -13.89 8.61
CA GLU A 159 10.57 -14.65 8.82
C GLU A 159 11.68 -14.26 7.83
N ASP A 160 11.30 -13.78 6.64
CA ASP A 160 12.23 -13.46 5.54
C ASP A 160 12.47 -11.96 5.40
N TYR A 161 12.47 -11.22 6.51
CA TYR A 161 12.70 -9.79 6.48
C TYR A 161 14.21 -9.47 6.36
N PRO A 162 14.64 -8.46 5.56
CA PRO A 162 16.06 -8.26 5.27
C PRO A 162 16.97 -8.02 6.48
N LEU A 163 16.42 -7.49 7.57
CA LEU A 163 17.16 -7.18 8.79
C LEU A 163 17.03 -8.26 9.88
N GLY A 164 16.37 -9.38 9.59
CA GLY A 164 16.12 -10.47 10.54
C GLY A 164 14.66 -10.88 10.57
N ILE A 165 14.12 -11.20 11.76
CA ILE A 165 12.71 -11.55 11.92
C ILE A 165 11.96 -10.28 12.33
N LEU A 166 11.04 -9.82 11.48
CA LEU A 166 10.16 -8.69 11.77
C LEU A 166 8.89 -9.20 12.45
N THR A 167 8.57 -8.65 13.61
CA THR A 167 7.30 -8.88 14.31
C THR A 167 6.60 -7.53 14.53
N VAL A 168 5.35 -7.44 14.09
CA VAL A 168 4.46 -6.30 14.32
C VAL A 168 3.42 -6.70 15.35
N GLU A 169 3.25 -5.87 16.37
CA GLU A 169 2.24 -6.03 17.40
C GLU A 169 1.10 -5.04 17.19
N ARG A 170 -0.12 -5.56 17.22
CA ARG A 170 -1.34 -4.78 17.12
C ARG A 170 -1.90 -4.44 18.49
N GLY A 171 -2.47 -3.24 18.59
CA GLY A 171 -3.35 -2.86 19.69
C GLY A 171 -4.59 -2.11 19.20
N ILE A 172 -5.37 -1.64 20.16
CA ILE A 172 -6.50 -0.74 19.92
C ILE A 172 -6.09 0.65 20.40
N CYS A 173 -6.00 1.60 19.49
CA CYS A 173 -5.72 3.00 19.80
C CYS A 173 -7.01 3.80 19.79
N GLN A 174 -7.04 4.86 20.59
CA GLN A 174 -8.12 5.84 20.60
C GLN A 174 -7.60 7.19 20.13
N ASP A 175 -8.25 7.74 19.11
CA ASP A 175 -8.10 9.14 18.74
C ASP A 175 -9.03 9.95 19.64
N ARG A 176 -8.48 10.66 20.63
CA ARG A 176 -9.29 11.44 21.60
C ARG A 176 -9.96 12.64 20.93
N ASP A 177 -9.36 13.19 19.88
CA ASP A 177 -9.90 14.35 19.17
C ASP A 177 -11.11 13.95 18.31
N LYS A 178 -11.10 12.73 17.78
CA LYS A 178 -12.20 12.18 16.96
C LYS A 178 -13.15 11.26 17.72
N LEU A 179 -12.83 10.90 18.95
CA LEU A 179 -13.56 9.92 19.77
C LEU A 179 -13.72 8.56 19.05
N GLU A 180 -12.75 8.18 18.22
CA GLU A 180 -12.77 6.95 17.43
C GLU A 180 -11.74 5.94 17.95
N SER A 181 -12.16 4.68 18.07
CA SER A 181 -11.27 3.55 18.34
C SER A 181 -10.90 2.86 17.03
N TYR A 182 -9.62 2.54 16.85
CA TYR A 182 -9.13 1.88 15.64
C TYR A 182 -7.98 0.92 15.95
N GLN A 183 -7.74 -0.01 15.02
CA GLN A 183 -6.63 -0.96 15.10
C GLN A 183 -5.33 -0.25 14.75
N CYS A 184 -4.32 -0.37 15.61
CA CYS A 184 -3.06 0.33 15.45
C CYS A 184 -1.85 -0.57 15.66
N ILE A 185 -0.70 -0.10 15.16
CA ILE A 185 0.61 -0.67 15.43
C ILE A 185 1.07 -0.14 16.79
N VAL A 186 1.23 -1.03 17.77
CA VAL A 186 1.76 -0.67 19.10
C VAL A 186 3.28 -0.74 19.09
N SER A 187 3.82 -1.82 18.53
CA SER A 187 5.26 -2.01 18.44
C SER A 187 5.69 -2.73 17.17
N ILE A 188 6.91 -2.44 16.73
CA ILE A 188 7.62 -3.14 15.67
C ILE A 188 8.92 -3.66 16.26
N MET A 189 9.13 -4.97 16.23
CA MET A 189 10.35 -5.62 16.68
C MET A 189 11.09 -6.25 15.52
N ILE A 190 12.40 -6.06 15.46
CA ILE A 190 13.30 -6.77 14.55
C ILE A 190 14.30 -7.55 15.40
N VAL A 191 14.24 -8.87 15.34
CA VAL A 191 15.25 -9.75 15.94
C VAL A 191 16.32 -10.03 14.89
N ARG A 192 17.53 -9.53 15.12
CA ARG A 192 18.67 -9.73 14.21
C ARG A 192 19.14 -11.18 14.28
N ARG A 193 19.48 -11.75 13.12
CA ARG A 193 20.13 -13.06 13.01
C ARG A 193 21.64 -12.94 13.19
#